data_AF-A0A3A5JSQ2-F1
#
_entry.id   AF-A0A3A5JSQ2-F1
#
_cell.length_a   1.000
_cell.length_b   1.000
_cell.length_c   1.000
_cell.angle_alpha   90.00
_cell.angle_beta   90.00
_cell.angle_gamma   90.00
#
_symmetry.space_group_name_H-M   'P 1'
#
loop_
_entity.id
_entity.type
_entity.pdbx_description
1 polymer ?
#
loop_
_entity_poly.entity_id
_entity_poly.type
_entity_poly.pdbx_seq_one_letter_code
_entity_poly.pdbx_strand_id
1 'polypeptide(L)'
;MPEFVVPPPVEPGDSVAVLSPASNAPESARFVYELGLERMREVFGLEPVEYPTATADPEWLAGNPAARAADVMDAFRDPEISAVVANIGGHDQITVLPHLDGDVLRANPTRFYGWSDNTSLALFLWNEGIVSFYGGSTLTEYAMDGELFAYTEEYLGRALFEDSLGEWREADVFTDQAGDWDDPRSVETKREIERSDGRVWCGGEAAVSGRIWGGNYSVLVEQFLADRYLPDEDLLDGCILAIETSELIPDPAVVGANLRALGERGLLDRFDGVLVGRAAARSHAVDNPPAWRADYRERQRNAIEDVFRNYNPDAPVVFDCEFGHTYPTCPLPIGAEVELVPETRSLRFV
;
A
#
# COMPACT_ATOMS: atom_id res chain seq x y z
N MET A 1 -11.48 -19.45 6.74
CA MET A 1 -11.24 -18.00 6.62
C MET A 1 -12.12 -17.27 7.61
N PRO A 2 -11.63 -16.21 8.27
CA PRO A 2 -12.51 -15.26 8.96
C PRO A 2 -13.53 -14.70 7.97
N GLU A 3 -14.71 -14.31 8.45
CA GLU A 3 -15.66 -13.56 7.64
C GLU A 3 -15.06 -12.16 7.39
N PHE A 4 -14.85 -11.81 6.13
CA PHE A 4 -14.27 -10.52 5.76
C PHE A 4 -15.33 -9.42 5.79
N VAL A 5 -14.98 -8.31 6.43
CA VAL A 5 -15.78 -7.09 6.46
C VAL A 5 -15.03 -6.01 5.69
N VAL A 6 -15.71 -5.45 4.69
CA VAL A 6 -15.32 -4.15 4.13
C VAL A 6 -15.94 -3.09 5.03
N PRO A 7 -15.14 -2.30 5.77
CA PRO A 7 -15.72 -1.25 6.61
C PRO A 7 -16.52 -0.26 5.74
N PRO A 8 -17.58 0.36 6.29
CA PRO A 8 -18.48 1.21 5.51
C PRO A 8 -17.72 2.37 4.85
N PRO A 9 -18.15 2.86 3.67
CA PRO A 9 -17.61 4.08 3.07
C PRO A 9 -17.74 5.27 4.02
N VAL A 10 -16.82 6.22 3.91
CA VAL A 10 -16.97 7.54 4.57
C VAL A 10 -17.94 8.41 3.78
N GLU A 11 -18.49 9.44 4.42
CA GLU A 11 -19.26 10.50 3.77
C GLU A 11 -18.52 11.85 3.85
N PRO A 12 -18.73 12.78 2.90
CA PRO A 12 -18.24 14.15 3.06
C PRO A 12 -18.77 14.79 4.35
N GLY A 13 -17.87 15.29 5.18
CA GLY A 13 -18.11 15.82 6.52
C GLY A 13 -17.67 14.87 7.64
N ASP A 14 -17.38 13.60 7.33
CA ASP A 14 -16.95 12.62 8.32
C ASP A 14 -15.57 12.96 8.90
N SER A 15 -15.40 12.60 10.18
CA SER A 15 -14.12 12.70 10.85
C SER A 15 -13.24 11.51 10.51
N VAL A 16 -12.00 11.79 10.12
CA VAL A 16 -10.97 10.79 9.81
C VAL A 16 -9.79 10.95 10.75
N ALA A 17 -9.42 9.90 11.47
CA ALA A 17 -8.28 9.92 12.36
C ALA A 17 -6.98 9.99 11.53
N VAL A 18 -6.12 10.94 11.85
CA VAL A 18 -4.77 11.05 11.29
C VAL A 18 -3.79 10.65 12.40
N LEU A 19 -2.97 9.62 12.15
CA LEU A 19 -2.03 9.06 13.12
C LEU A 19 -0.74 8.53 12.48
N SER A 20 0.25 8.17 13.30
CA SER A 20 1.56 7.68 12.86
C SER A 20 1.84 6.27 13.40
N PRO A 21 1.28 5.21 12.81
CA PRO A 21 1.46 3.84 13.28
C PRO A 21 2.80 3.25 12.83
N ALA A 22 3.49 3.91 11.89
CA ALA A 22 4.87 3.62 11.49
C ALA A 22 5.78 4.80 11.89
N SER A 23 6.20 5.63 10.93
CA SER A 23 7.01 6.84 11.16
C SER A 23 6.21 8.12 10.95
N ASN A 24 6.90 9.26 10.99
CA ASN A 24 6.37 10.58 10.66
C ASN A 24 7.43 11.43 9.93
N ALA A 25 7.02 12.57 9.37
CA ALA A 25 7.95 13.57 8.85
C ALA A 25 8.61 14.36 10.01
N PRO A 26 9.84 14.88 9.82
CA PRO A 26 10.44 15.81 10.77
C PRO A 26 9.66 17.15 10.79
N GLU A 27 9.76 17.89 11.88
CA GLU A 27 9.09 19.20 12.03
C GLU A 27 9.45 20.20 10.92
N SER A 28 10.65 20.11 10.34
CA SER A 28 11.06 20.94 9.19
C SER A 28 10.17 20.74 7.95
N ALA A 29 9.53 19.57 7.81
CA ALA A 29 8.63 19.21 6.72
C ALA A 29 7.15 19.34 7.11
N ARG A 30 6.83 20.04 8.21
CA ARG A 30 5.44 20.27 8.67
C ARG A 30 4.53 20.83 7.58
N PHE A 31 5.06 21.63 6.65
CA PHE A 31 4.30 22.18 5.54
C PHE A 31 3.71 21.10 4.60
N VAL A 32 4.37 19.94 4.46
CA VAL A 32 3.87 18.79 3.68
C VAL A 32 2.65 18.18 4.39
N TYR A 33 2.75 18.01 5.71
CA TYR A 33 1.66 17.51 6.53
C TYR A 33 0.42 18.41 6.45
N GLU A 34 0.60 19.72 6.62
CA GLU A 34 -0.49 20.70 6.53
C GLU A 34 -1.17 20.67 5.16
N LEU A 35 -0.41 20.52 4.06
CA LEU A 35 -0.98 20.35 2.72
C LEU A 35 -1.84 19.08 2.61
N GLY A 36 -1.40 17.98 3.22
CA GLY A 36 -2.19 16.75 3.28
C GLY A 36 -3.53 16.96 3.98
N LEU A 37 -3.51 17.61 5.16
CA LEU A 37 -4.73 17.93 5.91
C LEU A 37 -5.64 18.91 5.16
N GLU A 38 -5.06 19.92 4.50
CA GLU A 38 -5.79 20.87 3.66
C GLU A 38 -6.56 20.13 2.56
N ARG A 39 -5.91 19.22 1.84
CA ARG A 39 -6.57 18.49 0.73
C ARG A 39 -7.56 17.43 1.18
N MET A 40 -7.35 16.82 2.36
CA MET A 40 -8.40 16.02 2.99
C MET A 40 -9.69 16.85 3.14
N ARG A 41 -9.58 18.09 3.63
CA ARG A 41 -10.72 19.00 3.80
C ARG A 41 -11.27 19.54 2.48
N GLU A 42 -10.42 20.05 1.61
CA GLU A 42 -10.85 20.83 0.45
C GLU A 42 -11.21 19.99 -0.78
N VAL A 43 -10.49 18.89 -1.01
CA VAL A 43 -10.70 18.02 -2.18
C VAL A 43 -11.71 16.92 -1.86
N PHE A 44 -11.58 16.29 -0.69
CA PHE A 44 -12.41 15.15 -0.31
C PHE A 44 -13.51 15.49 0.69
N GLY A 45 -13.53 16.69 1.26
CA GLY A 45 -14.57 17.10 2.21
C GLY A 45 -14.51 16.36 3.55
N LEU A 46 -13.36 15.83 3.95
CA LEU A 46 -13.16 15.11 5.22
C LEU A 46 -12.76 16.07 6.33
N GLU A 47 -13.06 15.74 7.59
CA GLU A 47 -12.53 16.45 8.75
C GLU A 47 -11.39 15.65 9.41
N PRO A 48 -10.11 15.98 9.15
CA PRO A 48 -9.01 15.26 9.77
C PRO A 48 -8.91 15.59 11.27
N VAL A 49 -8.95 14.54 12.09
CA VAL A 49 -8.78 14.59 13.54
C VAL A 49 -7.39 14.06 13.89
N GLU A 50 -6.53 14.95 14.36
CA GLU A 50 -5.16 14.59 14.73
C GLU A 50 -5.13 13.82 16.06
N TYR A 51 -4.58 12.61 16.02
CA TYR A 51 -4.30 11.80 17.20
C TYR A 51 -2.90 12.13 17.77
N PRO A 52 -2.58 11.76 19.03
CA PRO A 52 -1.32 12.13 19.69
C PRO A 52 -0.04 11.87 18.89
N THR A 53 0.03 10.79 18.11
CA THR A 53 1.18 10.42 17.28
C THR A 53 1.27 11.16 15.95
N ALA A 54 0.21 11.85 15.52
CA ALA A 54 0.13 12.51 14.22
C ALA A 54 1.21 13.59 14.03
N THR A 55 1.64 14.22 15.13
CA THR A 55 2.65 15.28 15.13
C THR A 55 3.84 14.95 16.05
N ALA A 56 3.93 13.70 16.49
CA ALA A 56 5.04 13.25 17.32
C ALA A 56 6.34 13.16 16.51
N ASP A 57 7.45 13.43 17.21
CA ASP A 57 8.80 13.34 16.65
C ASP A 57 9.13 11.90 16.20
N PRO A 58 9.74 11.69 15.02
CA PRO A 58 10.06 10.36 14.51
C PRO A 58 10.99 9.53 15.42
N GLU A 59 11.96 10.15 16.11
CA GLU A 59 12.85 9.45 17.05
C GLU A 59 12.07 9.00 18.28
N TRP A 60 11.16 9.84 18.77
CA TRP A 60 10.25 9.45 19.85
C TRP A 60 9.34 8.29 19.43
N LEU A 61 8.77 8.32 18.22
CA LEU A 61 7.90 7.25 17.71
C LEU A 61 8.62 5.89 17.67
N ALA A 62 9.87 5.86 17.17
CA ALA A 62 10.70 4.67 17.14
C ALA A 62 10.91 4.05 18.55
N GLY A 63 11.01 4.91 19.58
CA GLY A 63 11.12 4.48 20.97
C GLY A 63 9.80 4.08 21.66
N ASN A 64 8.64 4.33 21.05
CA ASN A 64 7.33 4.21 21.69
C ASN A 64 6.30 3.44 20.84
N PRO A 65 6.56 2.16 20.46
CA PRO A 65 5.61 1.36 19.69
C PRO A 65 4.25 1.16 20.37
N ALA A 66 4.22 1.09 21.71
CA ALA A 66 2.96 0.98 22.46
C ALA A 66 2.08 2.24 22.33
N ALA A 67 2.67 3.43 22.18
CA ALA A 67 1.90 4.66 21.95
C ALA A 67 1.32 4.69 20.53
N ARG A 68 2.10 4.24 19.53
CA ARG A 68 1.63 4.04 18.15
C ARG A 68 0.43 3.09 18.08
N ALA A 69 0.50 1.96 18.79
CA ALA A 69 -0.62 1.03 18.89
C ALA A 69 -1.83 1.62 19.64
N ALA A 70 -1.60 2.41 20.69
CA ALA A 70 -2.68 3.03 21.46
C ALA A 70 -3.53 3.95 20.57
N ASP A 71 -2.91 4.78 19.73
CA ASP A 71 -3.65 5.63 18.78
C ASP A 71 -4.48 4.80 17.79
N VAL A 72 -3.96 3.69 17.28
CA VAL A 72 -4.73 2.78 16.41
C VAL A 72 -5.93 2.20 17.18
N MET A 73 -5.72 1.71 18.40
CA MET A 73 -6.79 1.15 19.22
C MET A 73 -7.86 2.20 19.59
N ASP A 74 -7.44 3.41 19.90
CA ASP A 74 -8.34 4.49 20.30
C ASP A 74 -9.13 4.99 19.08
N ALA A 75 -8.50 5.12 17.92
CA ALA A 75 -9.18 5.49 16.68
C ALA A 75 -10.22 4.45 16.23
N PHE A 76 -9.91 3.16 16.34
CA PHE A 76 -10.89 2.11 16.04
C PHE A 76 -12.05 2.09 17.05
N ARG A 77 -11.81 2.43 18.33
CA ARG A 77 -12.89 2.46 19.35
C ARG A 77 -13.79 3.68 19.25
N ASP A 78 -13.34 4.74 18.61
CA ASP A 78 -14.06 6.01 18.56
C ASP A 78 -15.19 5.92 17.52
N PRO A 79 -16.47 5.90 17.94
CA PRO A 79 -17.59 5.80 17.01
C PRO A 79 -17.79 7.06 16.14
N GLU A 80 -17.09 8.16 16.44
CA GLU A 80 -17.12 9.38 15.63
C GLU A 80 -16.08 9.35 14.49
N ILE A 81 -15.18 8.36 14.47
CA ILE A 81 -14.15 8.20 13.43
C ILE A 81 -14.61 7.21 12.37
N SER A 82 -14.81 7.69 11.14
CA SER A 82 -15.23 6.85 10.01
C SER A 82 -14.05 6.17 9.29
N ALA A 83 -12.83 6.72 9.40
CA ALA A 83 -11.63 6.14 8.81
C ALA A 83 -10.36 6.53 9.58
N VAL A 84 -9.31 5.71 9.44
CA VAL A 84 -7.97 5.92 9.97
C VAL A 84 -6.98 6.06 8.83
N VAL A 85 -6.23 7.16 8.80
CA VAL A 85 -5.21 7.46 7.79
C VAL A 85 -3.84 7.52 8.44
N ALA A 86 -2.93 6.67 7.97
CA ALA A 86 -1.52 6.71 8.37
C ALA A 86 -0.80 7.86 7.68
N ASN A 87 0.03 8.59 8.44
CA ASN A 87 0.82 9.68 7.90
C ASN A 87 1.80 9.23 6.81
N ILE A 88 2.59 8.19 7.09
CA ILE A 88 3.61 7.63 6.19
C ILE A 88 3.96 6.20 6.60
N GLY A 89 4.72 5.49 5.76
CA GLY A 89 5.43 4.27 6.11
C GLY A 89 6.60 4.49 7.09
N GLY A 90 7.56 3.56 7.09
CA GLY A 90 8.63 3.48 8.07
C GLY A 90 9.48 2.23 7.85
N HIS A 91 10.00 1.64 8.92
CA HIS A 91 10.83 0.43 8.84
C HIS A 91 10.75 -0.44 10.11
N ASP A 92 9.76 -0.22 10.98
CA ASP A 92 9.71 -0.86 12.30
C ASP A 92 8.28 -1.09 12.83
N GLN A 93 7.24 -0.92 12.00
CA GLN A 93 5.85 -1.10 12.43
C GLN A 93 5.57 -2.51 12.96
N ILE A 94 6.36 -3.52 12.58
CA ILE A 94 6.27 -4.86 13.16
C ILE A 94 6.36 -4.84 14.71
N THR A 95 7.05 -3.85 15.30
CA THR A 95 7.16 -3.66 16.75
C THR A 95 5.88 -3.16 17.41
N VAL A 96 4.94 -2.61 16.63
CA VAL A 96 3.64 -2.12 17.08
C VAL A 96 2.63 -3.27 17.23
N LEU A 97 2.72 -4.30 16.39
CA LEU A 97 1.76 -5.41 16.35
C LEU A 97 1.55 -6.15 17.70
N PRO A 98 2.58 -6.39 18.56
CA PRO A 98 2.38 -7.00 19.87
C PRO A 98 1.51 -6.20 20.86
N HIS A 99 1.25 -4.93 20.56
CA HIS A 99 0.46 -4.04 21.39
C HIS A 99 -0.98 -3.86 20.89
N LEU A 100 -1.33 -4.47 19.75
CA LEU A 100 -2.68 -4.42 19.19
C LEU A 100 -3.55 -5.52 19.79
N ASP A 101 -4.85 -5.24 19.91
CA ASP A 101 -5.86 -6.20 20.35
C ASP A 101 -6.84 -6.48 19.21
N GLY A 102 -6.76 -7.68 18.63
CA GLY A 102 -7.61 -8.09 17.51
C GLY A 102 -9.10 -8.14 17.85
N ASP A 103 -9.47 -8.44 19.11
CA ASP A 103 -10.87 -8.41 19.53
C ASP A 103 -11.46 -7.00 19.46
N VAL A 104 -10.66 -5.98 19.78
CA VAL A 104 -11.05 -4.57 19.69
C VAL A 104 -11.25 -4.17 18.24
N LEU A 105 -10.32 -4.53 17.35
CA LEU A 105 -10.41 -4.22 15.93
C LEU A 105 -11.63 -4.89 15.29
N ARG A 106 -11.87 -6.18 15.57
CA ARG A 106 -13.04 -6.91 15.06
C ARG A 106 -14.36 -6.34 15.55
N ALA A 107 -14.40 -5.84 16.78
CA ALA A 107 -15.61 -5.23 17.33
C ALA A 107 -15.92 -3.85 16.72
N ASN A 108 -14.92 -3.18 16.13
CA ASN A 108 -15.06 -1.84 15.57
C ASN A 108 -14.34 -1.74 14.21
N PRO A 109 -14.82 -2.43 13.16
CA PRO A 109 -14.16 -2.41 11.86
C PRO A 109 -14.21 -1.00 11.24
N THR A 110 -13.05 -0.39 11.05
CA THR A 110 -12.88 0.97 10.51
C THR A 110 -11.95 0.95 9.30
N ARG A 111 -12.21 1.77 8.26
CA ARG A 111 -11.34 1.83 7.08
C ARG A 111 -9.95 2.30 7.49
N PHE A 112 -8.92 1.53 7.17
CA PHE A 112 -7.52 1.93 7.37
C PHE A 112 -6.84 2.21 6.04
N TYR A 113 -6.18 3.36 5.93
CA TYR A 113 -5.41 3.79 4.76
C TYR A 113 -3.94 3.92 5.12
N GLY A 114 -3.09 3.19 4.42
CA GLY A 114 -1.65 3.24 4.60
C GLY A 114 -0.94 2.21 3.74
N TRP A 115 0.31 2.50 3.40
CA TRP A 115 1.12 1.61 2.57
C TRP A 115 2.60 1.59 3.00
N SER A 116 3.45 0.86 2.27
CA SER A 116 4.85 0.60 2.61
C SER A 116 4.96 -0.20 3.92
N ASP A 117 5.61 0.31 4.96
CA ASP A 117 5.71 -0.33 6.28
C ASP A 117 4.33 -0.64 6.92
N ASN A 118 3.30 0.11 6.51
CA ASN A 118 1.90 -0.14 6.89
C ASN A 118 1.36 -1.49 6.41
N THR A 119 2.11 -2.22 5.58
CA THR A 119 1.87 -3.65 5.28
C THR A 119 1.73 -4.45 6.57
N SER A 120 2.52 -4.16 7.62
CA SER A 120 2.44 -4.89 8.88
C SER A 120 1.05 -4.80 9.51
N LEU A 121 0.48 -3.60 9.60
CA LEU A 121 -0.88 -3.39 10.11
C LEU A 121 -1.94 -3.90 9.13
N ALA A 122 -1.76 -3.74 7.82
CA ALA A 122 -2.69 -4.27 6.81
C ALA A 122 -2.83 -5.80 6.90
N LEU A 123 -1.72 -6.53 7.09
CA LEU A 123 -1.74 -7.98 7.29
C LEU A 123 -2.36 -8.38 8.63
N PHE A 124 -2.13 -7.59 9.69
CA PHE A 124 -2.80 -7.80 10.96
C PHE A 124 -4.32 -7.67 10.81
N LEU A 125 -4.80 -6.60 10.15
CA LEU A 125 -6.22 -6.40 9.85
C LEU A 125 -6.80 -7.51 8.97
N TRP A 126 -6.04 -7.99 7.99
CA TRP A 126 -6.44 -9.13 7.16
C TRP A 126 -6.69 -10.39 8.01
N ASN A 127 -5.82 -10.69 8.99
CA ASN A 127 -6.00 -11.83 9.89
C ASN A 127 -7.27 -11.70 10.76
N GLU A 128 -7.64 -10.46 11.08
CA GLU A 128 -8.87 -10.13 11.79
C GLU A 128 -10.12 -10.08 10.88
N GLY A 129 -9.96 -10.32 9.57
CA GLY A 129 -11.05 -10.28 8.60
C GLY A 129 -11.50 -8.86 8.25
N ILE A 130 -10.63 -7.86 8.37
CA ILE A 130 -10.95 -6.45 8.08
C ILE A 130 -10.23 -6.02 6.81
N VAL A 131 -10.99 -5.54 5.83
CA VAL A 131 -10.41 -4.99 4.60
C VAL A 131 -9.79 -3.62 4.88
N SER A 132 -8.54 -3.45 4.46
CA SER A 132 -7.80 -2.19 4.53
C SER A 132 -7.37 -1.71 3.14
N PHE A 133 -7.01 -0.44 3.00
CA PHE A 133 -6.67 0.18 1.73
C PHE A 133 -5.18 0.52 1.68
N TYR A 134 -4.44 -0.20 0.84
CA TYR A 134 -3.01 -0.03 0.64
C TYR A 134 -2.74 1.17 -0.28
N GLY A 135 -2.70 2.35 0.33
CA GLY A 135 -2.48 3.64 -0.31
C GLY A 135 -3.14 4.76 0.50
N GLY A 136 -3.09 5.99 0.00
CA GLY A 136 -3.82 7.12 0.59
C GLY A 136 -3.24 7.59 1.92
N SER A 137 -1.92 7.74 2.02
CA SER A 137 -1.27 8.28 3.22
C SER A 137 -1.16 9.81 3.21
N THR A 138 -1.20 10.43 4.39
CA THR A 138 -1.27 11.90 4.55
C THR A 138 -0.11 12.61 3.85
N LEU A 139 1.12 12.15 4.07
CA LEU A 139 2.34 12.81 3.60
C LEU A 139 2.68 12.48 2.14
N THR A 140 1.96 11.57 1.50
CA THR A 140 2.27 11.09 0.15
C THR A 140 1.16 11.46 -0.82
N GLU A 141 0.06 10.73 -0.85
CA GLU A 141 -1.01 10.96 -1.83
C GLU A 141 -1.74 12.27 -1.58
N TYR A 142 -2.14 12.53 -0.33
CA TYR A 142 -2.82 13.78 0.02
C TYR A 142 -1.88 14.99 -0.15
N ALA A 143 -0.62 14.86 0.26
CA ALA A 143 0.37 15.94 0.15
C ALA A 143 1.17 15.96 -1.17
N MET A 144 0.63 15.40 -2.27
CA MET A 144 1.31 15.37 -3.58
C MET A 144 1.76 16.77 -4.07
N ASP A 145 3.03 16.96 -4.38
CA ASP A 145 3.54 18.25 -4.84
C ASP A 145 2.82 18.75 -6.12
N GLY A 146 2.51 20.04 -6.14
CA GLY A 146 1.73 20.70 -7.19
C GLY A 146 0.24 20.40 -7.06
N GLU A 147 -0.21 19.30 -7.64
CA GLU A 147 -1.63 18.88 -7.63
C GLU A 147 -1.73 17.36 -7.50
N LEU A 148 -2.88 16.86 -7.01
CA LEU A 148 -3.16 15.43 -7.08
C LEU A 148 -3.23 15.00 -8.54
N PHE A 149 -2.69 13.83 -8.84
CA PHE A 149 -3.01 13.17 -10.11
C PHE A 149 -4.51 12.87 -10.13
N ALA A 150 -5.20 13.26 -11.22
CA ALA A 150 -6.62 12.97 -11.39
C ALA A 150 -6.95 11.47 -11.22
N TYR A 151 -6.02 10.59 -11.60
CA TYR A 151 -6.12 9.15 -11.35
C TYR A 151 -6.17 8.82 -9.84
N THR A 152 -5.23 9.36 -9.06
CA THR A 152 -5.21 9.14 -7.59
C THR A 152 -6.44 9.75 -6.95
N GLU A 153 -6.83 10.96 -7.33
CA GLU A 153 -8.05 11.60 -6.82
C GLU A 153 -9.28 10.73 -7.08
N GLU A 154 -9.41 10.17 -8.29
CA GLU A 154 -10.52 9.27 -8.62
C GLU A 154 -10.52 7.99 -7.78
N TYR A 155 -9.42 7.22 -7.76
CA TYR A 155 -9.41 5.94 -7.04
C TYR A 155 -9.41 6.10 -5.53
N LEU A 156 -8.78 7.15 -5.00
CA LEU A 156 -8.90 7.49 -3.58
C LEU A 156 -10.32 7.93 -3.25
N GLY A 157 -10.98 8.70 -4.13
CA GLY A 157 -12.39 9.04 -3.99
C GLY A 157 -13.28 7.79 -3.95
N ARG A 158 -13.10 6.84 -4.86
CA ARG A 158 -13.83 5.55 -4.81
C ARG A 158 -13.51 4.76 -3.54
N ALA A 159 -12.23 4.72 -3.14
CA ALA A 159 -11.81 4.04 -1.93
C ALA A 159 -12.42 4.67 -0.68
N LEU A 160 -12.70 5.97 -0.68
CA LEU A 160 -13.33 6.67 0.43
C LEU A 160 -14.85 6.48 0.42
N PHE A 161 -15.50 6.80 -0.69
CA PHE A 161 -16.94 7.06 -0.76
C PHE A 161 -17.76 5.93 -1.38
N GLU A 162 -17.12 4.86 -1.87
CA GLU A 162 -17.80 3.74 -2.53
C GLU A 162 -17.53 2.40 -1.84
N ASP A 163 -18.44 1.44 -2.04
CA ASP A 163 -18.31 0.08 -1.53
C ASP A 163 -17.23 -0.73 -2.28
N SER A 164 -16.96 -0.36 -3.53
CA SER A 164 -15.98 -1.02 -4.39
C SER A 164 -15.30 -0.01 -5.31
N LEU A 165 -14.04 -0.27 -5.64
CA LEU A 165 -13.29 0.52 -6.62
C LEU A 165 -13.74 0.24 -8.07
N GLY A 166 -14.45 -0.86 -8.30
CA GLY A 166 -14.94 -1.27 -9.61
C GLY A 166 -13.82 -1.65 -10.59
N GLU A 167 -13.92 -1.20 -11.84
CA GLU A 167 -12.89 -1.43 -12.86
C GLU A 167 -11.61 -0.67 -12.52
N TRP A 168 -10.48 -1.38 -12.51
CA TRP A 168 -9.16 -0.82 -12.28
C TRP A 168 -8.41 -0.58 -13.59
N ARG A 169 -8.59 0.61 -14.14
CA ARG A 169 -7.98 1.13 -15.36
C ARG A 169 -6.50 1.47 -15.16
N GLU A 170 -5.72 1.37 -16.22
CA GLU A 170 -4.30 1.76 -16.24
C GLU A 170 -4.13 3.28 -16.20
N ALA A 171 -3.03 3.75 -15.63
CA ALA A 171 -2.62 5.15 -15.73
C ALA A 171 -1.77 5.39 -16.99
N ASP A 172 -2.06 6.48 -17.72
CA ASP A 172 -1.32 6.86 -18.94
C ASP A 172 0.10 7.38 -18.66
N VAL A 173 0.34 7.83 -17.43
CA VAL A 173 1.59 8.43 -16.98
C VAL A 173 1.96 7.89 -15.63
N PHE A 174 3.23 8.02 -15.27
CA PHE A 174 3.69 7.74 -13.93
C PHE A 174 4.87 8.60 -13.52
N THR A 175 5.18 8.60 -12.24
CA THR A 175 6.40 9.15 -11.66
C THR A 175 6.80 8.37 -10.43
N ASP A 176 8.10 8.21 -10.25
CA ASP A 176 8.74 7.79 -9.01
C ASP A 176 9.66 8.89 -8.46
N GLN A 177 9.49 10.14 -8.92
CA GLN A 177 10.22 11.26 -8.36
C GLN A 177 9.79 11.45 -6.91
N ALA A 178 10.77 11.49 -6.01
CA ALA A 178 10.55 11.81 -4.61
C ALA A 178 10.23 13.30 -4.44
N GLY A 179 9.41 13.63 -3.44
CA GLY A 179 9.16 15.02 -3.05
C GLY A 179 10.40 15.63 -2.39
N ASP A 180 10.61 16.94 -2.58
CA ASP A 180 11.68 17.69 -1.93
C ASP A 180 11.15 18.33 -0.64
N TRP A 181 11.22 17.59 0.47
CA TRP A 181 10.66 18.03 1.75
C TRP A 181 11.57 19.00 2.53
N ASP A 182 12.72 19.38 1.95
CA ASP A 182 13.65 20.35 2.53
C ASP A 182 13.37 21.79 2.02
N ASP A 183 12.66 21.95 0.90
CA ASP A 183 12.25 23.25 0.36
C ASP A 183 10.72 23.43 0.44
N PRO A 184 10.19 24.32 1.30
CA PRO A 184 8.76 24.59 1.38
C PRO A 184 8.09 25.06 0.09
N ARG A 185 8.85 25.45 -0.93
CA ARG A 185 8.32 25.82 -2.26
C ARG A 185 8.12 24.62 -3.18
N SER A 186 8.65 23.45 -2.82
CA SER A 186 8.53 22.23 -3.61
C SER A 186 7.09 21.79 -3.77
N VAL A 187 6.24 22.03 -2.76
CA VAL A 187 4.81 21.69 -2.79
C VAL A 187 4.02 22.41 -3.87
N GLU A 188 4.53 23.50 -4.43
CA GLU A 188 3.92 24.19 -5.58
C GLU A 188 4.37 23.60 -6.93
N THR A 189 5.41 22.77 -6.93
CA THR A 189 6.08 22.28 -8.13
C THR A 189 5.62 20.87 -8.47
N LYS A 190 5.02 20.70 -9.65
CA LYS A 190 4.65 19.37 -10.16
C LYS A 190 5.90 18.53 -10.38
N ARG A 191 5.79 17.25 -10.02
CA ARG A 191 6.81 16.24 -10.31
C ARG A 191 6.97 16.02 -11.81
N GLU A 192 8.16 15.63 -12.23
CA GLU A 192 8.46 15.08 -13.55
C GLU A 192 7.61 13.83 -13.77
N ILE A 193 6.99 13.73 -14.94
CA ILE A 193 6.17 12.58 -15.34
C ILE A 193 6.78 11.87 -16.55
N GLU A 194 6.61 10.56 -16.58
CA GLU A 194 6.94 9.67 -17.69
C GLU A 194 5.65 9.09 -18.29
N ARG A 195 5.69 8.71 -19.57
CA ARG A 195 4.60 7.92 -20.15
C ARG A 195 4.65 6.51 -19.60
N SER A 196 3.48 5.96 -19.27
CA SER A 196 3.33 4.54 -18.92
C SER A 196 3.30 3.71 -20.20
N ASP A 197 4.00 2.57 -20.18
CA ASP A 197 3.89 1.54 -21.23
C ASP A 197 2.70 0.59 -21.00
N GLY A 198 1.88 0.85 -19.97
CA GLY A 198 0.79 -0.03 -19.52
C GLY A 198 1.28 -1.18 -18.65
N ARG A 199 0.35 -2.05 -18.23
CA ARG A 199 0.67 -3.24 -17.44
C ARG A 199 1.22 -4.35 -18.32
N VAL A 200 2.15 -5.12 -17.79
CA VAL A 200 2.70 -6.31 -18.47
C VAL A 200 2.05 -7.56 -17.89
N TRP A 201 1.46 -8.38 -18.75
CA TRP A 201 0.81 -9.64 -18.39
C TRP A 201 1.67 -10.82 -18.83
N CYS A 202 1.87 -11.79 -17.93
CA CYS A 202 2.53 -13.07 -18.24
C CYS A 202 1.96 -14.20 -17.36
N GLY A 203 2.48 -15.42 -17.54
CA GLY A 203 2.02 -16.60 -16.79
C GLY A 203 0.72 -17.18 -17.36
N GLY A 204 -0.19 -17.55 -16.46
CA GLY A 204 -1.46 -18.16 -16.79
C GLY A 204 -2.38 -17.30 -17.67
N GLU A 205 -3.18 -17.96 -18.51
CA GLU A 205 -4.16 -17.32 -19.39
C GLU A 205 -5.61 -17.44 -18.87
N ALA A 206 -5.83 -18.24 -17.81
CA ALA A 206 -7.15 -18.42 -17.23
C ALA A 206 -7.57 -17.17 -16.43
N ALA A 207 -8.86 -16.83 -16.49
CA ALA A 207 -9.43 -15.85 -15.58
C ALA A 207 -9.46 -16.41 -14.16
N VAL A 208 -9.05 -15.59 -13.19
CA VAL A 208 -8.99 -15.96 -11.77
C VAL A 208 -9.61 -14.87 -10.92
N SER A 209 -10.13 -15.24 -9.75
CA SER A 209 -10.61 -14.28 -8.76
C SER A 209 -10.30 -14.78 -7.36
N GLY A 210 -9.86 -13.87 -6.51
CA GLY A 210 -9.48 -14.20 -5.14
C GLY A 210 -9.28 -12.97 -4.27
N ARG A 211 -9.18 -13.21 -2.96
CA ARG A 211 -8.88 -12.13 -2.00
C ARG A 211 -7.46 -11.67 -2.13
N ILE A 212 -7.25 -10.37 -2.09
CA ILE A 212 -5.93 -9.78 -2.12
C ILE A 212 -5.22 -10.02 -0.78
N TRP A 213 -3.99 -10.49 -0.84
CA TRP A 213 -3.09 -10.59 0.30
C TRP A 213 -1.68 -10.14 -0.09
N GLY A 214 -1.01 -9.37 0.75
CA GLY A 214 0.36 -8.91 0.51
C GLY A 214 0.56 -7.41 0.77
N GLY A 215 1.50 -6.79 0.06
CA GLY A 215 1.91 -5.41 0.25
C GLY A 215 3.38 -5.18 -0.13
N ASN A 216 4.11 -4.46 0.72
CA ASN A 216 5.53 -4.19 0.50
C ASN A 216 6.38 -5.46 0.64
N TYR A 217 7.18 -5.75 -0.38
CA TYR A 217 8.06 -6.92 -0.44
C TYR A 217 9.00 -7.04 0.77
N SER A 218 9.64 -5.94 1.19
CA SER A 218 10.61 -5.98 2.28
C SER A 218 9.93 -6.29 3.62
N VAL A 219 8.73 -5.74 3.82
CA VAL A 219 7.91 -6.02 5.02
C VAL A 219 7.40 -7.46 5.01
N LEU A 220 6.99 -7.99 3.85
CA LEU A 220 6.63 -9.40 3.72
C LEU A 220 7.80 -10.31 4.11
N VAL A 221 9.00 -10.03 3.62
CA VAL A 221 10.22 -10.76 4.01
C VAL A 221 10.44 -10.68 5.52
N GLU A 222 10.31 -9.50 6.13
CA GLU A 222 10.43 -9.33 7.57
C GLU A 222 9.41 -10.19 8.35
N GLN A 223 8.15 -10.19 7.95
CA GLN A 223 7.09 -10.97 8.59
C GLN A 223 7.35 -12.49 8.47
N PHE A 224 7.81 -12.96 7.31
CA PHE A 224 8.20 -14.37 7.13
C PHE A 224 9.45 -14.76 7.94
N LEU A 225 10.39 -13.84 8.14
CA LEU A 225 11.54 -14.08 9.01
C LEU A 225 11.16 -14.09 10.50
N ALA A 226 10.22 -13.22 10.89
CA ALA A 226 9.68 -13.17 12.24
C ALA A 226 8.79 -14.38 12.56
N ASP A 227 8.14 -14.95 11.54
CA ASP A 227 7.15 -16.03 11.64
C ASP A 227 6.03 -15.70 12.64
N ARG A 228 5.54 -14.45 12.56
CA ARG A 228 4.48 -13.90 13.42
C ARG A 228 3.51 -13.08 12.59
N TYR A 229 2.25 -13.03 13.03
CA TYR A 229 1.19 -12.24 12.38
C TYR A 229 0.96 -12.59 10.90
N LEU A 230 1.37 -13.78 10.49
CA LEU A 230 0.99 -14.40 9.23
C LEU A 230 -0.25 -15.25 9.46
N PRO A 231 -1.17 -15.35 8.48
CA PRO A 231 -2.25 -16.31 8.56
C PRO A 231 -1.72 -17.74 8.44
N ASP A 232 -2.54 -18.71 8.84
CA ASP A 232 -2.34 -20.10 8.42
C ASP A 232 -2.26 -20.14 6.89
N GLU A 233 -1.25 -20.82 6.33
CA GLU A 233 -0.98 -20.78 4.88
C GLU A 233 -2.15 -21.29 4.03
N ASP A 234 -2.96 -22.22 4.55
CA ASP A 234 -4.16 -22.72 3.86
C ASP A 234 -5.25 -21.65 3.69
N LEU A 235 -5.16 -20.53 4.43
CA LEU A 235 -6.01 -19.36 4.22
C LEU A 235 -5.55 -18.51 3.02
N LEU A 236 -4.39 -18.80 2.43
CA LEU A 236 -3.88 -18.13 1.23
C LEU A 236 -4.24 -18.89 -0.05
N ASP A 237 -4.78 -20.10 0.06
CA ASP A 237 -5.21 -20.89 -1.10
C ASP A 237 -6.28 -20.12 -1.89
N GLY A 238 -6.01 -19.88 -3.18
CA GLY A 238 -6.86 -19.12 -4.08
C GLY A 238 -6.81 -17.60 -3.90
N CYS A 239 -5.95 -17.08 -3.02
CA CYS A 239 -5.74 -15.63 -2.90
C CYS A 239 -4.99 -15.07 -4.11
N ILE A 240 -5.06 -13.74 -4.24
CA ILE A 240 -4.26 -12.96 -5.19
C ILE A 240 -3.13 -12.31 -4.41
N LEU A 241 -1.88 -12.67 -4.72
CA LEU A 241 -0.71 -12.08 -4.10
C LEU A 241 -0.48 -10.67 -4.65
N ALA A 242 -0.39 -9.67 -3.78
CA ALA A 242 0.06 -8.32 -4.13
C ALA A 242 1.47 -8.07 -3.60
N ILE A 243 2.41 -7.67 -4.47
CA ILE A 243 3.77 -7.30 -4.07
C ILE A 243 4.23 -6.01 -4.73
N GLU A 244 4.94 -5.17 -3.98
CA GLU A 244 5.62 -3.99 -4.54
C GLU A 244 6.97 -3.77 -3.85
N THR A 245 7.94 -3.17 -4.56
CA THR A 245 9.27 -2.85 -4.02
C THR A 245 9.40 -1.37 -3.71
N SER A 246 10.09 -1.05 -2.61
CA SER A 246 10.18 0.30 -2.09
C SER A 246 11.22 1.20 -2.77
N GLU A 247 11.24 2.46 -2.35
CA GLU A 247 12.25 3.48 -2.61
C GLU A 247 13.68 3.09 -2.15
N LEU A 248 13.83 1.96 -1.44
CA LEU A 248 15.14 1.36 -1.16
C LEU A 248 15.80 0.76 -2.41
N ILE A 249 15.05 0.63 -3.53
CA ILE A 249 15.54 0.17 -4.83
C ILE A 249 16.32 -1.17 -4.66
N PRO A 250 15.68 -2.23 -4.12
CA PRO A 250 16.35 -3.47 -3.82
C PRO A 250 16.97 -4.11 -5.08
N ASP A 251 18.07 -4.84 -4.92
CA ASP A 251 18.66 -5.57 -6.05
C ASP A 251 17.67 -6.64 -6.56
N PRO A 252 17.35 -6.69 -7.87
CA PRO A 252 16.46 -7.70 -8.43
C PRO A 252 16.86 -9.14 -8.11
N ALA A 253 18.17 -9.43 -8.02
CA ALA A 253 18.64 -10.77 -7.67
C ALA A 253 18.29 -11.14 -6.23
N VAL A 254 18.27 -10.17 -5.31
CA VAL A 254 17.85 -10.37 -3.91
C VAL A 254 16.34 -10.59 -3.85
N VAL A 255 15.56 -9.78 -4.59
CA VAL A 255 14.10 -9.97 -4.71
C VAL A 255 13.78 -11.37 -5.22
N GLY A 256 14.40 -11.79 -6.32
CA GLY A 256 14.22 -13.13 -6.86
C GLY A 256 14.67 -14.24 -5.91
N ALA A 257 15.75 -14.05 -5.16
CA ALA A 257 16.22 -15.05 -4.19
C ALA A 257 15.25 -15.24 -3.01
N ASN A 258 14.68 -14.16 -2.49
CA ASN A 258 13.73 -14.23 -1.38
C ASN A 258 12.39 -14.81 -1.84
N LEU A 259 11.88 -14.39 -3.01
CA LEU A 259 10.67 -14.99 -3.58
C LEU A 259 10.89 -16.47 -3.90
N ARG A 260 12.06 -16.86 -4.41
CA ARG A 260 12.42 -18.27 -4.59
C ARG A 260 12.35 -19.06 -3.27
N ALA A 261 12.83 -18.48 -2.17
CA ALA A 261 12.74 -19.14 -0.87
C ALA A 261 11.29 -19.38 -0.43
N LEU A 262 10.37 -18.43 -0.73
CA LEU A 262 8.93 -18.63 -0.54
C LEU A 262 8.36 -19.69 -1.49
N GLY A 263 8.86 -19.77 -2.73
CA GLY A 263 8.52 -20.83 -3.68
C GLY A 263 8.92 -22.22 -3.18
N GLU A 264 10.15 -22.38 -2.68
CA GLU A 264 10.65 -23.63 -2.08
C GLU A 264 9.87 -24.05 -0.82
N ARG A 265 9.24 -23.09 -0.12
CA ARG A 265 8.34 -23.35 1.01
C ARG A 265 6.98 -23.90 0.55
N GLY A 266 6.64 -23.84 -0.75
CA GLY A 266 5.29 -24.17 -1.25
C GLY A 266 4.26 -23.10 -0.89
N LEU A 267 4.71 -21.83 -0.84
CA LEU A 267 3.80 -20.70 -0.60
C LEU A 267 3.28 -20.12 -1.91
N LEU A 268 4.13 -20.02 -2.93
CA LEU A 268 3.80 -19.30 -4.17
C LEU A 268 2.76 -20.03 -5.04
N ASP A 269 2.68 -21.35 -4.95
CA ASP A 269 1.72 -22.20 -5.69
C ASP A 269 0.29 -22.13 -5.12
N ARG A 270 0.11 -21.52 -3.94
CA ARG A 270 -1.20 -21.33 -3.31
C ARG A 270 -2.01 -20.17 -3.90
N PHE A 271 -1.34 -19.20 -4.50
CA PHE A 271 -1.98 -18.01 -5.05
C PHE A 271 -2.48 -18.27 -6.47
N ASP A 272 -3.74 -17.92 -6.75
CA ASP A 272 -4.33 -18.09 -8.08
C ASP A 272 -3.89 -16.98 -9.05
N GLY A 273 -3.36 -15.86 -8.55
CA GLY A 273 -2.87 -14.75 -9.36
C GLY A 273 -1.93 -13.83 -8.60
N VAL A 274 -1.21 -12.98 -9.34
CA VAL A 274 -0.19 -12.08 -8.77
C VAL A 274 -0.32 -10.68 -9.36
N LEU A 275 -0.34 -9.68 -8.50
CA LEU A 275 -0.29 -8.26 -8.82
C LEU A 275 1.05 -7.70 -8.34
N VAL A 276 1.79 -7.05 -9.24
CA VAL A 276 3.10 -6.47 -8.95
C VAL A 276 3.07 -4.97 -9.22
N GLY A 277 3.26 -4.17 -8.17
CA GLY A 277 3.38 -2.72 -8.27
C GLY A 277 4.60 -2.31 -9.10
N ARG A 278 4.50 -1.20 -9.84
CA ARG A 278 5.63 -0.69 -10.63
C ARG A 278 6.82 -0.42 -9.71
N ALA A 279 8.01 -0.92 -10.08
CA ALA A 279 9.20 -0.74 -9.25
C ALA A 279 9.68 0.72 -9.23
N ALA A 280 9.79 1.30 -8.04
CA ALA A 280 10.45 2.58 -7.83
C ALA A 280 11.94 2.46 -8.15
N ALA A 281 12.44 3.40 -8.96
CA ALA A 281 13.82 3.46 -9.41
C ALA A 281 14.52 4.76 -8.98
N ARG A 282 13.87 5.54 -8.11
CA ARG A 282 14.35 6.77 -7.48
C ARG A 282 13.94 6.80 -6.01
N SER A 283 14.65 7.63 -5.24
CA SER A 283 14.35 7.93 -3.84
C SER A 283 14.79 9.35 -3.50
N HIS A 284 14.54 9.81 -2.26
CA HIS A 284 15.05 11.10 -1.79
C HIS A 284 16.58 11.19 -1.81
N ALA A 285 17.29 10.05 -1.77
CA ALA A 285 18.75 10.00 -1.78
C ALA A 285 19.36 9.72 -3.17
N VAL A 286 18.58 9.15 -4.10
CA VAL A 286 19.09 8.65 -5.38
C VAL A 286 18.15 9.02 -6.52
N ASP A 287 18.64 9.87 -7.42
CA ASP A 287 17.97 10.21 -8.68
C ASP A 287 18.68 9.55 -9.87
N ASN A 288 18.22 8.36 -10.25
CA ASN A 288 18.87 7.57 -11.30
C ASN A 288 18.50 8.09 -12.72
N PRO A 289 19.43 8.04 -13.70
CA PRO A 289 19.14 8.47 -15.07
C PRO A 289 18.03 7.64 -15.75
N PRO A 290 17.23 8.23 -16.67
CA PRO A 290 16.11 7.54 -17.33
C PRO A 290 16.44 6.16 -17.92
N ALA A 291 17.56 6.03 -18.61
CA ALA A 291 17.98 4.75 -19.20
C ALA A 291 18.26 3.67 -18.15
N TRP A 292 18.82 4.05 -17.00
CA TRP A 292 19.05 3.13 -15.89
C TRP A 292 17.73 2.72 -15.23
N ARG A 293 16.79 3.66 -15.07
CA ARG A 293 15.49 3.39 -14.46
C ARG A 293 14.67 2.40 -15.30
N ALA A 294 14.69 2.56 -16.62
CA ALA A 294 14.05 1.61 -17.54
C ALA A 294 14.67 0.19 -17.43
N ASP A 295 16.00 0.08 -17.49
CA ASP A 295 16.72 -1.19 -17.31
C ASP A 295 16.45 -1.84 -15.94
N TYR A 296 16.44 -1.04 -14.86
CA TYR A 296 16.16 -1.54 -13.52
C TYR A 296 14.76 -2.15 -13.41
N ARG A 297 13.72 -1.48 -13.93
CA ARG A 297 12.34 -1.99 -13.91
C ARG A 297 12.21 -3.27 -14.73
N GLU A 298 12.88 -3.35 -15.89
CA GLU A 298 12.93 -4.58 -16.69
C GLU A 298 13.60 -5.73 -15.92
N ARG A 299 14.75 -5.49 -15.29
CA ARG A 299 15.42 -6.52 -14.46
C ARG A 299 14.60 -6.94 -13.26
N GLN A 300 13.87 -6.02 -12.61
CA GLN A 300 12.94 -6.35 -11.53
C GLN A 300 11.82 -7.28 -12.02
N ARG A 301 11.14 -6.92 -13.11
CA ARG A 301 10.09 -7.75 -13.70
C ARG A 301 10.62 -9.14 -14.05
N ASN A 302 11.76 -9.22 -14.74
CA ASN A 302 12.35 -10.49 -15.13
C ASN A 302 12.70 -11.37 -13.92
N ALA A 303 13.23 -10.80 -12.84
CA ALA A 303 13.57 -11.56 -11.64
C ALA A 303 12.33 -12.15 -10.94
N ILE A 304 11.23 -11.41 -10.89
CA ILE A 304 9.96 -11.87 -10.31
C ILE A 304 9.29 -12.89 -11.25
N GLU A 305 9.20 -12.58 -12.55
CA GLU A 305 8.63 -13.47 -13.57
C GLU A 305 9.35 -14.82 -13.60
N ASP A 306 10.68 -14.82 -13.56
CA ASP A 306 11.48 -16.05 -13.53
C ASP A 306 11.13 -16.93 -12.32
N VAL A 307 10.79 -16.34 -11.17
CA VAL A 307 10.34 -17.11 -10.01
C VAL A 307 8.97 -17.71 -10.26
N PHE A 308 7.97 -16.91 -10.63
CA PHE A 308 6.61 -17.42 -10.85
C PHE A 308 6.54 -18.45 -11.99
N ARG A 309 7.33 -18.29 -13.05
CA ARG A 309 7.45 -19.30 -14.11
C ARG A 309 7.89 -20.68 -13.59
N ASN A 310 8.68 -20.72 -12.52
CA ASN A 310 9.21 -21.98 -11.97
C ASN A 310 8.31 -22.58 -10.87
N TYR A 311 7.66 -21.75 -10.06
CA TYR A 311 6.91 -22.21 -8.88
C TYR A 311 5.39 -22.14 -9.04
N ASN A 312 4.88 -21.30 -9.94
CA ASN A 312 3.45 -21.16 -10.20
C ASN A 312 3.20 -20.63 -11.64
N PRO A 313 3.47 -21.45 -12.67
CA PRO A 313 3.37 -21.02 -14.07
C PRO A 313 1.93 -20.80 -14.55
N ASP A 314 0.94 -21.35 -13.83
CA ASP A 314 -0.48 -21.29 -14.21
C ASP A 314 -1.19 -20.05 -13.65
N ALA A 315 -0.57 -19.31 -12.72
CA ALA A 315 -1.10 -18.05 -12.22
C ALA A 315 -0.82 -16.91 -13.22
N PRO A 316 -1.83 -16.08 -13.59
CA PRO A 316 -1.58 -14.81 -14.25
C PRO A 316 -0.80 -13.88 -13.32
N VAL A 317 0.25 -13.27 -13.86
CA VAL A 317 1.07 -12.26 -13.19
C VAL A 317 0.93 -10.94 -13.95
N VAL A 318 0.55 -9.89 -13.23
CA VAL A 318 0.32 -8.55 -13.78
C VAL A 318 1.31 -7.59 -13.16
N PHE A 319 2.21 -7.06 -13.98
CA PHE A 319 3.23 -6.10 -13.57
C PHE A 319 2.82 -4.66 -13.86
N ASP A 320 3.51 -3.74 -13.17
CA ASP A 320 3.38 -2.30 -13.31
C ASP A 320 1.99 -1.77 -12.94
N CYS A 321 1.31 -2.47 -12.02
CA CYS A 321 0.07 -2.02 -11.41
C CYS A 321 0.27 -0.71 -10.63
N GLU A 322 -0.77 0.11 -10.58
CA GLU A 322 -0.78 1.45 -9.98
C GLU A 322 -0.91 1.39 -8.46
N PHE A 323 0.00 0.70 -7.76
CA PHE A 323 0.13 0.74 -6.29
C PHE A 323 1.60 0.62 -5.88
N GLY A 324 1.92 1.01 -4.64
CA GLY A 324 3.30 1.01 -4.13
C GLY A 324 4.03 2.33 -4.39
N HIS A 325 5.36 2.26 -4.49
CA HIS A 325 6.24 3.45 -4.44
C HIS A 325 6.33 4.27 -5.73
N THR A 326 5.29 4.24 -6.57
CA THR A 326 5.17 5.10 -7.76
C THR A 326 3.79 5.71 -7.84
N TYR A 327 3.68 6.88 -8.45
CA TYR A 327 2.45 7.62 -8.63
C TYR A 327 2.04 7.68 -10.10
N PRO A 328 0.76 7.82 -10.43
CA PRO A 328 -0.37 7.82 -9.50
C PRO A 328 -0.63 6.43 -8.90
N THR A 329 -1.43 6.39 -7.84
CA THR A 329 -1.79 5.20 -7.07
C THR A 329 -3.30 4.97 -7.03
N CYS A 330 -3.68 3.71 -6.95
CA CYS A 330 -4.98 3.16 -6.59
C CYS A 330 -4.85 2.52 -5.20
N PRO A 331 -5.60 2.94 -4.17
CA PRO A 331 -5.53 2.34 -2.85
C PRO A 331 -6.03 0.89 -2.85
N LEU A 332 -5.11 -0.08 -2.95
CA LEU A 332 -5.45 -1.49 -3.17
C LEU A 332 -6.17 -2.09 -1.94
N PRO A 333 -7.40 -2.62 -2.06
CA PRO A 333 -8.18 -3.12 -0.92
C PRO A 333 -7.70 -4.52 -0.49
N ILE A 334 -6.75 -4.57 0.44
CA ILE A 334 -6.20 -5.81 1.01
C ILE A 334 -7.30 -6.54 1.77
N GLY A 335 -7.59 -7.78 1.37
CA GLY A 335 -8.69 -8.61 1.89
C GLY A 335 -9.96 -8.61 1.03
N ALA A 336 -10.13 -7.66 0.11
CA ALA A 336 -11.22 -7.67 -0.86
C ALA A 336 -10.92 -8.60 -2.04
N GLU A 337 -11.96 -8.97 -2.80
CA GLU A 337 -11.81 -9.81 -3.99
C GLU A 337 -11.48 -8.98 -5.23
N VAL A 338 -10.58 -9.50 -6.05
CA VAL A 338 -10.24 -8.94 -7.37
C VAL A 338 -10.30 -10.05 -8.41
N GLU A 339 -10.78 -9.70 -9.60
CA GLU A 339 -10.80 -10.54 -10.78
C GLU A 339 -9.69 -10.10 -11.75
N LEU A 340 -8.89 -11.07 -12.19
CA LEU A 340 -7.84 -10.91 -13.21
C LEU A 340 -8.30 -11.68 -14.45
N VAL A 341 -8.44 -10.98 -15.58
CA VAL A 341 -8.86 -11.59 -16.85
C VAL A 341 -7.80 -11.37 -17.92
N PRO A 342 -6.88 -12.33 -18.14
CA PRO A 342 -5.77 -12.19 -19.10
C PRO A 342 -6.21 -11.96 -20.55
N GLU A 343 -7.30 -12.60 -20.99
CA GLU A 343 -7.83 -12.48 -22.37
C GLU A 343 -8.16 -11.02 -22.73
N THR A 344 -8.80 -10.30 -21.80
CA THR A 344 -9.20 -8.89 -21.97
C THR A 344 -8.23 -7.91 -21.32
N ARG A 345 -7.21 -8.40 -20.60
CA ARG A 345 -6.27 -7.62 -19.79
C ARG A 345 -6.96 -6.68 -18.79
N SER A 346 -8.05 -7.14 -18.19
CA SER A 346 -8.85 -6.34 -17.25
C SER A 346 -8.62 -6.77 -15.81
N LEU A 347 -8.59 -5.78 -14.91
CA LEU A 347 -8.64 -5.95 -13.46
C LEU A 347 -9.91 -5.31 -12.93
N ARG A 348 -10.62 -6.02 -12.04
CA ARG A 348 -11.86 -5.51 -11.44
C ARG A 348 -11.97 -5.95 -9.98
N PHE A 349 -12.30 -5.01 -9.10
CA PHE A 349 -12.65 -5.30 -7.71
C PHE A 349 -14.13 -5.71 -7.66
N VAL A 350 -14.42 -6.84 -7.00
CA VAL A 350 -15.73 -7.51 -6.99
C VAL A 350 -16.51 -7.16 -5.74
#